data_AF-A0A7Z0LV13-F1
#
_entry.id   AF-A0A7Z0LV13-F1
#
_cell.length_a   1.000
_cell.length_b   1.000
_cell.length_c   1.000
_cell.angle_alpha   90.00
_cell.angle_beta   90.00
_cell.angle_gamma   90.00
#
_symmetry.space_group_name_H-M   'P 1'
#
loop_
_entity.id
_entity.type
_entity.pdbx_description
1 polymer ?
#
loop_
_entity_poly.entity_id
_entity_poly.type
_entity_poly.pdbx_seq_one_letter_code
_entity_poly.pdbx_strand_id
1 'polypeptide(L)'
;MLTALVFLMILVGVTTSWYQIYQMHFNINTYDSSKLSGKKNRQFEKLSVYEKRAVENQDASLLDKETVDIFGNDFNVEALRIAFSKEGREIYGVPLLRRKKGLVLNSSSKKGSGSTSARHALCFKTGLPSINLRSFFIVAVIANCGLIQLLAAMSIYTIHYEVSVSILEWINQPVMIMSMIFFIVFLNYLISKVDAYMHDLYQVGKLNQLAPLFK
;
A
#
# COMPACT_ATOMS: atom_id res chain seq x y z
N MET A 1 18.87 33.83 -11.79
CA MET A 1 17.60 33.08 -12.03
C MET A 1 17.70 31.61 -11.62
N LEU A 2 18.81 30.91 -11.90
CA LEU A 2 19.00 29.51 -11.48
C LEU A 2 18.85 29.29 -9.97
N THR A 3 19.45 30.16 -9.13
CA THR A 3 19.38 30.04 -7.67
C THR A 3 17.96 30.18 -7.12
N ALA A 4 17.17 31.12 -7.65
CA ALA A 4 15.77 31.29 -7.27
C ALA A 4 14.93 30.07 -7.67
N LEU A 5 15.23 29.45 -8.82
CA LEU A 5 14.59 28.21 -9.26
C LEU A 5 14.92 27.04 -8.31
N VAL A 6 16.17 26.93 -7.85
CA VAL A 6 16.57 25.89 -6.88
C VAL A 6 15.78 26.04 -5.57
N PHE A 7 15.65 27.25 -5.03
CA PHE A 7 14.85 27.48 -3.82
C PHE A 7 13.36 27.20 -4.04
N LEU A 8 12.81 27.54 -5.21
CA LEU A 8 11.44 27.16 -5.58
C LEU A 8 11.29 25.64 -5.61
N MET A 9 12.24 24.91 -6.18
CA MET A 9 12.22 23.44 -6.24
C MET A 9 12.35 22.81 -4.85
N ILE A 10 13.16 23.39 -3.95
CA ILE A 10 13.22 23.00 -2.54
C ILE A 10 11.85 23.16 -1.88
N LEU A 11 11.18 24.30 -2.08
CA LEU A 11 9.82 24.55 -1.57
C LEU A 11 8.81 23.53 -2.12
N VAL A 12 8.89 23.19 -3.41
CA VAL A 12 8.06 22.14 -4.03
C VAL A 12 8.35 20.78 -3.40
N GLY A 13 9.60 20.44 -3.12
CA GLY A 13 9.98 19.21 -2.42
C GLY A 13 9.39 19.12 -1.03
N VAL A 14 9.47 20.20 -0.24
CA VAL A 14 8.89 20.29 1.10
C VAL A 14 7.36 20.17 1.06
N THR A 15 6.68 20.90 0.17
CA THR A 15 5.21 20.81 0.06
C THR A 15 4.77 19.40 -0.38
N THR A 16 5.53 18.76 -1.26
CA THR A 16 5.29 17.37 -1.66
C THR A 16 5.45 16.40 -0.49
N SER A 17 6.45 16.58 0.39
CA SER A 17 6.64 15.71 1.55
C SER A 17 5.51 15.83 2.56
N TRP A 18 4.98 17.03 2.76
CA TRP A 18 3.77 17.26 3.56
C TRP A 18 2.56 16.56 2.95
N TYR A 19 2.37 16.68 1.64
CA TYR A 19 1.29 15.98 0.94
C TYR A 19 1.41 14.46 1.07
N GLN A 20 2.62 13.89 1.04
CA GLN A 20 2.85 12.45 1.24
C GLN A 20 2.42 11.98 2.63
N ILE A 21 2.73 12.73 3.70
CA ILE A 21 2.25 12.41 5.05
C ILE A 21 0.73 12.41 5.09
N TYR A 22 0.11 13.47 4.55
CA TYR A 22 -1.34 13.60 4.52
C TYR A 22 -1.99 12.43 3.79
N GLN A 23 -1.48 12.10 2.60
CA GLN A 23 -1.99 11.00 1.79
C GLN A 23 -1.83 9.66 2.52
N MET A 24 -0.70 9.44 3.19
CA MET A 24 -0.47 8.22 3.95
C MET A 24 -1.48 8.10 5.08
N HIS A 25 -1.61 9.13 5.92
CA HIS A 25 -2.58 9.17 7.02
C HIS A 25 -4.02 8.94 6.55
N PHE A 26 -4.43 9.61 5.46
CA PHE A 26 -5.76 9.42 4.87
C PHE A 26 -6.00 7.97 4.43
N ASN A 27 -5.05 7.36 3.71
CA ASN A 27 -5.14 5.97 3.26
C ASN A 27 -5.25 4.96 4.42
N ILE A 28 -4.84 5.34 5.64
CA ILE A 28 -4.97 4.48 6.83
C ILE A 28 -6.37 4.44 7.34
N ASN A 29 -6.96 5.62 7.43
CA ASN A 29 -8.24 5.78 8.08
C ASN A 29 -9.41 5.58 7.12
N THR A 30 -9.14 5.57 5.80
CA THR A 30 -10.17 5.38 4.78
C THR A 30 -9.78 4.28 3.79
N TYR A 31 -10.61 3.25 3.73
CA TYR A 31 -10.52 2.21 2.72
C TYR A 31 -11.17 2.70 1.43
N ASP A 32 -10.34 3.22 0.54
CA ASP A 32 -10.84 3.82 -0.69
C ASP A 32 -10.98 2.77 -1.81
N SER A 33 -12.20 2.26 -1.97
CA SER A 33 -12.59 1.37 -3.07
C SER A 33 -12.56 2.07 -4.43
N SER A 34 -12.63 3.42 -4.48
CA SER A 34 -12.59 4.20 -5.72
C SER A 34 -11.24 4.09 -6.46
N LYS A 35 -10.18 3.66 -5.77
CA LYS A 35 -8.87 3.39 -6.35
C LYS A 35 -8.78 2.08 -7.15
N LEU A 36 -9.86 1.31 -7.24
CA LEU A 36 -9.92 0.12 -8.10
C LEU A 36 -10.05 0.54 -9.57
N SER A 37 -9.17 0.03 -10.41
CA SER A 37 -9.22 0.28 -11.86
C SER A 37 -10.45 -0.40 -12.50
N GLY A 38 -11.23 0.37 -13.27
CA GLY A 38 -12.32 -0.04 -14.19
C GLY A 38 -12.89 -1.46 -14.02
N LYS A 39 -12.23 -2.46 -14.62
CA LYS A 39 -12.69 -3.86 -14.58
C LYS A 39 -12.80 -4.40 -13.15
N LYS A 40 -11.83 -4.10 -12.28
CA LYS A 40 -11.84 -4.53 -10.87
C LYS A 40 -12.92 -3.82 -10.07
N ASN A 41 -13.20 -2.55 -10.35
CA ASN A 41 -14.29 -1.84 -9.67
C ASN A 41 -15.66 -2.45 -10.02
N ARG A 42 -15.88 -2.74 -11.31
CA ARG A 42 -17.10 -3.45 -11.75
C ARG A 42 -17.24 -4.82 -11.12
N GLN A 43 -16.14 -5.58 -10.99
CA GLN A 43 -16.12 -6.87 -10.30
C GLN A 43 -16.44 -6.72 -8.80
N PHE A 44 -15.87 -5.70 -8.16
CA PHE A 44 -16.11 -5.39 -6.74
C PHE A 44 -17.59 -5.05 -6.46
N GLU A 45 -18.17 -4.16 -7.26
CA GLU A 45 -19.58 -3.76 -7.12
C GLU A 45 -20.51 -4.95 -7.35
N LYS A 46 -20.27 -5.75 -8.40
CA LYS A 46 -21.07 -6.94 -8.70
C LYS A 46 -21.06 -7.95 -7.55
N LEU A 47 -19.88 -8.29 -7.04
CA LEU A 47 -19.73 -9.26 -5.94
C LEU A 47 -20.38 -8.75 -4.66
N SER A 48 -20.26 -7.45 -4.37
CA SER A 48 -20.92 -6.83 -3.20
C SER A 48 -22.45 -6.84 -3.33
N VAL A 49 -22.99 -6.62 -4.52
CA VAL A 49 -24.44 -6.68 -4.78
C VAL A 49 -24.96 -8.12 -4.68
N TYR A 50 -24.22 -9.09 -5.19
CA TYR A 50 -24.61 -10.50 -5.11
C TYR A 50 -24.52 -11.06 -3.68
N GLU A 51 -23.53 -10.65 -2.89
CA GLU A 51 -23.46 -11.00 -1.48
C GLU A 51 -24.67 -10.45 -0.72
N LYS A 52 -25.00 -9.17 -0.92
CA LYS A 52 -26.18 -8.57 -0.30
C LYS A 52 -27.47 -9.32 -0.65
N ARG A 53 -27.65 -9.68 -1.93
CA ARG A 53 -28.81 -10.47 -2.38
C ARG A 53 -28.81 -11.88 -1.83
N ALA A 54 -27.65 -12.50 -1.65
CA ALA A 54 -27.54 -13.83 -1.06
C ALA A 54 -27.94 -13.82 0.42
N VAL A 55 -27.62 -12.75 1.15
CA VAL A 55 -28.08 -12.56 2.53
C VAL A 55 -29.58 -12.28 2.58
N GLU A 56 -30.10 -11.42 1.70
CA GLU A 56 -31.52 -11.03 1.68
C GLU A 56 -32.46 -12.15 1.22
N ASN A 57 -32.08 -12.91 0.19
CA ASN A 57 -32.94 -13.92 -0.44
C ASN A 57 -32.55 -15.37 -0.05
N GLN A 58 -31.53 -15.56 0.79
CA GLN A 58 -30.93 -16.86 1.11
C GLN A 58 -30.47 -17.67 -0.13
N ASP A 59 -30.30 -17.00 -1.27
CA ASP A 59 -29.85 -17.63 -2.52
C ASP A 59 -28.44 -17.16 -2.88
N ALA A 60 -27.47 -18.02 -2.63
CA ALA A 60 -26.07 -17.76 -2.93
C ALA A 60 -25.61 -18.25 -4.30
N SER A 61 -26.49 -18.84 -5.12
CA SER A 61 -26.13 -19.46 -6.40
C SER A 61 -25.46 -18.48 -7.38
N LEU A 62 -25.93 -17.23 -7.42
CA LEU A 62 -25.36 -16.17 -8.27
C LEU A 62 -23.99 -15.72 -7.79
N LEU A 63 -23.79 -15.63 -6.47
CA LEU A 63 -22.50 -15.28 -5.89
C LEU A 63 -21.48 -16.37 -6.19
N ASP A 64 -21.84 -17.64 -5.97
CA ASP A 64 -20.96 -18.78 -6.16
C ASP A 64 -20.52 -18.87 -7.63
N LYS A 65 -21.45 -18.65 -8.58
CA LYS A 65 -21.17 -18.64 -10.02
C LYS A 65 -20.20 -17.52 -10.43
N GLU A 66 -20.47 -16.28 -10.01
CA GLU A 66 -19.61 -15.13 -10.34
C GLU A 66 -18.24 -15.26 -9.65
N THR A 67 -18.20 -15.87 -8.47
CA THR A 67 -16.98 -16.13 -7.72
C THR A 67 -16.08 -17.13 -8.44
N VAL A 68 -16.65 -18.18 -9.03
CA VAL A 68 -15.91 -19.13 -9.85
C VAL A 68 -15.42 -18.48 -11.15
N ASP A 69 -16.22 -17.65 -11.81
CA ASP A 69 -15.81 -16.93 -13.02
C ASP A 69 -14.65 -15.96 -12.75
N ILE A 70 -14.74 -15.22 -11.64
CA ILE A 70 -13.71 -14.27 -11.27
C ILE A 70 -12.50 -15.03 -10.71
N PHE A 71 -12.62 -15.75 -9.60
CA PHE A 71 -11.46 -16.27 -8.86
C PHE A 71 -10.99 -17.65 -9.33
N GLY A 72 -11.83 -18.43 -10.01
CA GLY A 72 -11.56 -19.81 -10.37
C GLY A 72 -12.14 -20.79 -9.35
N ASN A 73 -12.19 -22.08 -9.72
CA ASN A 73 -12.88 -23.11 -8.95
C ASN A 73 -12.16 -23.51 -7.64
N ASP A 74 -10.85 -23.23 -7.59
CA ASP A 74 -9.95 -23.58 -6.49
C ASP A 74 -10.12 -22.68 -5.27
N PHE A 75 -10.76 -21.53 -5.43
CA PHE A 75 -10.98 -20.59 -4.33
C PHE A 75 -12.16 -21.02 -3.45
N ASN A 76 -12.03 -20.81 -2.15
CA ASN A 76 -13.10 -21.06 -1.19
C ASN A 76 -14.11 -19.91 -1.20
N VAL A 77 -15.35 -20.26 -1.50
CA VAL A 77 -16.50 -19.35 -1.56
C VAL A 77 -16.80 -18.72 -0.20
N GLU A 78 -16.56 -19.44 0.89
CA GLU A 78 -16.81 -18.94 2.26
C GLU A 78 -15.91 -17.76 2.60
N ALA A 79 -14.61 -17.85 2.26
CA ALA A 79 -13.68 -16.74 2.41
C ALA A 79 -14.09 -15.52 1.55
N LEU A 80 -14.67 -15.76 0.37
CA LEU A 80 -15.14 -14.69 -0.51
C LEU A 80 -16.41 -14.03 0.02
N ARG A 81 -17.33 -14.79 0.62
CA ARG A 81 -18.49 -14.22 1.33
C ARG A 81 -18.05 -13.30 2.47
N ILE A 82 -17.10 -13.74 3.29
CA ILE A 82 -16.54 -12.89 4.36
C ILE A 82 -15.91 -11.63 3.74
N ALA A 83 -15.16 -11.79 2.65
CA ALA A 83 -14.46 -10.69 2.00
C ALA A 83 -15.37 -9.64 1.37
N PHE A 84 -16.56 -10.02 0.91
CA PHE A 84 -17.52 -9.13 0.24
C PHE A 84 -18.72 -8.76 1.12
N SER A 85 -18.77 -9.26 2.36
CA SER A 85 -19.75 -8.84 3.37
C SER A 85 -19.74 -7.33 3.64
N LYS A 86 -20.85 -6.81 4.17
CA LYS A 86 -21.01 -5.39 4.49
C LYS A 86 -19.84 -4.81 5.30
N GLU A 87 -19.28 -5.57 6.23
CA GLU A 87 -18.15 -5.18 7.08
C GLU A 87 -16.79 -5.52 6.45
N GLY A 88 -16.72 -6.59 5.67
CA GLY A 88 -15.47 -7.09 5.08
C GLY A 88 -15.10 -6.52 3.71
N ARG A 89 -16.05 -5.93 2.97
CA ARG A 89 -15.87 -5.49 1.57
C ARG A 89 -14.65 -4.58 1.38
N GLU A 90 -14.47 -3.63 2.28
CA GLU A 90 -13.42 -2.62 2.20
C GLU A 90 -12.11 -3.11 2.80
N ILE A 91 -12.20 -3.91 3.86
CA ILE A 91 -11.06 -4.43 4.63
C ILE A 91 -10.39 -5.61 3.90
N TYR A 92 -11.16 -6.47 3.24
CA TYR A 92 -10.67 -7.72 2.67
C TYR A 92 -10.94 -7.81 1.16
N GLY A 93 -12.12 -7.39 0.69
CA GLY A 93 -12.51 -7.48 -0.72
C GLY A 93 -11.64 -6.63 -1.67
N VAL A 94 -11.36 -5.37 -1.30
CA VAL A 94 -10.50 -4.48 -2.10
C VAL A 94 -9.06 -5.02 -2.22
N PRO A 95 -8.36 -5.40 -1.12
CA PRO A 95 -7.05 -6.04 -1.20
C PRO A 95 -7.04 -7.33 -2.03
N LEU A 96 -8.05 -8.17 -1.87
CA LEU A 96 -8.14 -9.46 -2.56
C LEU A 96 -8.20 -9.27 -4.08
N LEU A 97 -9.03 -8.34 -4.58
CA LEU A 97 -9.09 -8.02 -6.02
C LEU A 97 -7.81 -7.35 -6.53
N ARG A 98 -7.11 -6.56 -5.71
CA ARG A 98 -5.81 -5.99 -6.08
C ARG A 98 -4.76 -7.09 -6.26
N ARG A 99 -4.73 -8.07 -5.37
CA ARG A 99 -3.65 -9.07 -5.27
C ARG A 99 -3.97 -10.45 -5.83
N LYS A 100 -5.19 -10.69 -6.30
CA LYS A 100 -5.66 -11.95 -6.91
C LYS A 100 -4.63 -12.66 -7.79
N LYS A 101 -4.01 -11.95 -8.75
CA LYS A 101 -3.06 -12.55 -9.72
C LYS A 101 -1.77 -13.10 -9.09
N GLY A 102 -1.42 -12.66 -7.88
CA GLY A 102 -0.21 -13.07 -7.17
C GLY A 102 -0.46 -14.15 -6.12
N LEU A 103 -1.71 -14.51 -5.81
CA LEU A 103 -2.01 -15.50 -4.78
C LEU A 103 -1.84 -16.91 -5.35
N VAL A 104 -1.06 -17.74 -4.67
CA VAL A 104 -0.77 -19.12 -5.07
C VAL A 104 -0.89 -20.03 -3.86
N LEU A 105 -1.55 -21.17 -4.03
CA LEU A 105 -1.55 -22.25 -3.05
C LEU A 105 -0.14 -22.85 -2.94
N ASN A 106 0.43 -22.91 -1.73
CA ASN A 106 1.73 -23.53 -1.54
C ASN A 106 1.57 -25.03 -1.27
N SER A 107 1.93 -25.88 -2.24
CA SER A 107 1.83 -27.35 -2.12
C SER A 107 2.83 -27.97 -1.15
N SER A 108 3.73 -27.18 -0.53
CA SER A 108 4.82 -27.69 0.31
C SER A 108 4.47 -27.81 1.80
N SER A 109 3.26 -27.45 2.25
CA SER A 109 2.90 -27.55 3.67
C SER A 109 2.53 -28.98 4.05
N LYS A 110 3.50 -29.74 4.58
CA LYS A 110 3.29 -30.99 5.33
C LYS A 110 2.57 -30.71 6.66
N LYS A 111 1.29 -30.34 6.60
CA LYS A 111 0.27 -30.44 7.66
C LYS A 111 -0.97 -29.68 7.20
N GLY A 112 -1.94 -30.38 6.62
CA GLY A 112 -3.41 -30.15 6.65
C GLY A 112 -4.02 -28.74 6.56
N SER A 113 -3.26 -27.70 6.24
CA SER A 113 -3.69 -26.32 6.12
C SER A 113 -2.82 -25.71 5.01
N GLY A 114 -3.39 -25.56 3.82
CA GLY A 114 -2.70 -25.01 2.67
C GLY A 114 -2.23 -23.60 2.97
N SER A 115 -0.94 -23.40 3.22
CA SER A 115 -0.39 -22.08 3.49
C SER A 115 -0.41 -21.28 2.19
N THR A 116 -1.26 -20.25 2.13
CA THR A 116 -1.32 -19.37 0.97
C THR A 116 -0.08 -18.50 0.91
N SER A 117 0.51 -18.43 -0.27
CA SER A 117 1.73 -17.66 -0.51
C SER A 117 1.49 -16.62 -1.59
N ALA A 118 2.12 -15.46 -1.43
CA ALA A 118 2.11 -14.42 -2.43
C ALA A 118 3.34 -14.57 -3.34
N ARG A 119 3.10 -14.59 -4.65
CA ARG A 119 4.12 -14.49 -5.70
C ARG A 119 4.39 -13.02 -5.98
N HIS A 120 5.63 -12.61 -5.78
CA HIS A 120 6.12 -11.28 -6.07
C HIS A 120 6.54 -11.14 -7.53
N ALA A 121 6.64 -9.90 -8.02
CA ALA A 121 7.00 -9.60 -9.41
C ALA A 121 8.40 -10.15 -9.80
N LEU A 122 9.31 -10.34 -8.84
CA LEU A 122 10.63 -10.98 -9.03
C LEU A 122 10.60 -12.52 -8.88
N CYS A 123 9.45 -13.17 -9.06
CA CYS A 123 9.28 -14.63 -8.89
C CYS A 123 9.59 -15.20 -7.49
N PHE A 124 9.95 -14.36 -6.51
CA PHE A 124 10.02 -14.77 -5.10
C PHE A 124 8.63 -15.13 -4.59
N LYS A 125 8.55 -16.21 -3.82
CA LYS A 125 7.36 -16.60 -3.06
C LYS A 125 7.63 -16.28 -1.60
N THR A 126 6.76 -15.51 -0.96
CA THR A 126 6.79 -15.34 0.49
C THR A 126 5.47 -15.76 1.08
N GLY A 127 5.50 -16.19 2.35
CA GLY A 127 4.29 -16.31 3.15
C GLY A 127 3.60 -14.95 3.31
N LEU A 128 2.30 -15.00 3.64
CA LEU A 128 1.55 -13.79 3.97
C LEU A 128 2.07 -13.20 5.30
N PRO A 129 2.31 -11.89 5.37
CA PRO A 129 2.82 -11.26 6.58
C PRO A 129 1.78 -11.35 7.69
N SER A 130 2.21 -11.75 8.90
CA SER A 130 1.38 -11.84 10.10
C SER A 130 1.44 -10.59 10.99
N ILE A 131 2.35 -9.65 10.68
CA ILE A 131 2.60 -8.44 11.48
C ILE A 131 2.17 -7.22 10.67
N ASN A 132 1.49 -6.28 11.34
CA ASN A 132 1.13 -5.01 10.76
C ASN A 132 2.31 -4.03 10.85
N LEU A 133 3.04 -3.84 9.75
CA LEU A 133 4.20 -2.92 9.67
C LEU A 133 3.80 -1.47 9.36
N ARG A 134 2.50 -1.18 9.26
CA ARG A 134 2.00 0.12 8.82
C ARG A 134 2.47 1.27 9.70
N SER A 135 2.40 1.09 11.02
CA SER A 135 2.88 2.10 11.98
C SER A 135 4.37 2.41 11.81
N PHE A 136 5.18 1.40 11.50
CA PHE A 136 6.61 1.58 11.25
C PHE A 136 6.86 2.45 10.02
N PHE A 137 6.17 2.17 8.91
CA PHE A 137 6.31 2.96 7.68
C PHE A 137 5.84 4.41 7.84
N ILE A 138 4.79 4.67 8.63
CA ILE A 138 4.37 6.04 8.94
C ILE A 138 5.48 6.79 9.67
N VAL A 139 6.02 6.19 10.74
CA VAL A 139 7.08 6.81 11.54
C VAL A 139 8.30 7.10 10.66
N ALA A 140 8.66 6.19 9.76
CA ALA A 140 9.74 6.41 8.79
C ALA A 140 9.47 7.60 7.85
N VAL A 141 8.25 7.73 7.30
CA VAL A 141 7.88 8.87 6.44
C VAL A 141 7.86 10.19 7.21
N ILE A 142 7.38 10.19 8.46
CA ILE A 142 7.40 11.36 9.33
C ILE A 142 8.84 11.80 9.62
N ALA A 143 9.73 10.87 9.99
CA ALA A 143 11.14 11.15 10.23
C ALA A 143 11.82 11.73 8.99
N ASN A 144 11.57 11.13 7.82
CA ASN A 144 12.08 11.63 6.54
C ASN A 144 11.57 13.03 6.19
N CYS A 145 10.31 13.35 6.52
CA CYS A 145 9.79 14.71 6.34
C CYS A 145 10.47 15.71 7.28
N GLY A 146 10.76 15.32 8.52
CA GLY A 146 11.58 16.11 9.44
C GLY A 146 12.97 16.40 8.87
N LEU A 147 13.61 15.39 8.26
CA LEU A 147 14.89 15.56 7.56
C LEU A 147 14.77 16.52 6.36
N ILE A 148 13.71 16.43 5.57
CA ILE A 148 13.46 17.35 4.45
C ILE A 148 13.31 18.80 4.94
N GLN A 149 12.59 19.02 6.04
CA GLN A 149 12.44 20.35 6.65
C GLN A 149 13.77 20.88 7.17
N LEU A 150 14.57 20.03 7.81
CA LEU A 150 15.91 20.40 8.29
C LEU A 150 16.81 20.80 7.11
N LEU A 151 16.84 20.00 6.04
CA LEU A 151 17.60 20.30 4.83
C LEU A 151 17.16 21.61 4.17
N ALA A 152 15.85 21.86 4.09
CA ALA A 152 15.32 23.11 3.57
C ALA A 152 15.70 24.31 4.44
N ALA A 153 15.63 24.19 5.77
CA ALA A 153 16.08 25.24 6.68
C ALA A 153 17.59 25.51 6.54
N MET A 154 18.39 24.45 6.42
CA MET A 154 19.84 24.57 6.17
C MET A 154 20.13 25.31 4.87
N SER A 155 19.33 25.12 3.81
CA SER A 155 19.53 25.83 2.53
C SER A 155 19.42 27.35 2.63
N ILE A 156 18.65 27.86 3.59
CA ILE A 156 18.51 29.31 3.85
C ILE A 156 19.62 29.78 4.78
N TYR A 157 19.94 28.96 5.79
CA TYR A 157 21.00 29.24 6.75
C TYR A 157 22.35 29.43 6.06
N THR A 158 22.71 28.54 5.13
CA THR A 158 23.99 28.57 4.42
C THR A 158 24.16 29.73 3.44
N ILE A 159 23.10 30.52 3.19
CA ILE A 159 23.21 31.78 2.45
C ILE A 159 24.00 32.80 3.27
N HIS A 160 23.84 32.78 4.60
CA HIS A 160 24.44 33.77 5.51
C HIS A 160 25.64 33.20 6.27
N TYR A 161 25.66 31.89 6.51
CA TYR A 161 26.67 31.22 7.32
C TYR A 161 27.15 29.93 6.64
N GLU A 162 28.34 29.98 6.05
CA GLU A 162 28.94 28.81 5.45
C GLU A 162 29.36 27.78 6.52
N VAL A 163 29.05 26.51 6.25
CA VAL A 163 29.47 25.38 7.08
C VAL A 163 30.88 24.98 6.68
N SER A 164 31.84 25.17 7.58
CA SER A 164 33.26 24.88 7.36
C SER A 164 33.69 23.45 7.70
N VAL A 165 32.76 22.59 8.11
CA VAL A 165 33.04 21.20 8.46
C VAL A 165 33.12 20.37 7.18
N SER A 166 34.28 19.76 6.89
CA SER A 166 34.56 19.11 5.59
C SER A 166 33.58 18.01 5.18
N ILE A 167 32.99 17.27 6.14
CA ILE A 167 31.99 16.24 5.85
C ILE A 167 30.63 16.85 5.43
N LEU A 168 30.37 18.09 5.83
CA LEU A 168 29.11 18.82 5.65
C LEU A 168 29.22 20.00 4.67
N GLU A 169 30.39 20.23 4.06
CA GLU A 169 30.61 21.30 3.08
C GLU A 169 29.62 21.26 1.91
N TRP A 170 29.14 20.05 1.55
CA TRP A 170 28.13 19.87 0.51
C TRP A 170 26.80 20.57 0.82
N ILE A 171 26.48 20.84 2.09
CA ILE A 171 25.28 21.58 2.51
C ILE A 171 25.34 23.02 2.01
N ASN A 172 26.53 23.60 1.84
CA ASN A 172 26.66 24.95 1.30
C ASN A 172 26.20 25.06 -0.16
N GLN A 173 26.04 23.93 -0.87
CA GLN A 173 25.57 23.91 -2.25
C GLN A 173 24.05 23.67 -2.32
N PRO A 174 23.24 24.67 -2.70
CA PRO A 174 21.78 24.54 -2.73
C PRO A 174 21.27 23.41 -3.65
N VAL A 175 22.00 23.12 -4.72
CA VAL A 175 21.68 22.04 -5.66
C VAL A 175 21.81 20.66 -5.02
N MET A 176 22.79 20.47 -4.14
CA MET A 176 22.98 19.21 -3.42
C MET A 176 21.86 19.00 -2.40
N ILE A 177 21.48 20.06 -1.66
CA ILE A 177 20.33 20.01 -0.76
C ILE A 177 19.04 19.69 -1.53
N MET A 178 18.78 20.39 -2.63
CA MET A 178 17.61 20.13 -3.49
C MET A 178 17.57 18.68 -3.94
N SER A 179 18.69 18.16 -4.46
CA SER A 179 18.79 16.77 -4.93
C SER A 179 18.51 15.77 -3.80
N MET A 180 19.04 16.02 -2.59
CA MET A 180 18.79 15.19 -1.41
C MET A 180 17.32 15.23 -0.99
N ILE A 181 16.67 16.40 -1.02
CA ILE A 181 15.23 16.51 -0.73
C ILE A 181 14.42 15.66 -1.71
N PHE A 182 14.65 15.79 -3.02
CA PHE A 182 13.91 15.01 -4.01
C PHE A 182 14.19 13.51 -3.92
N PHE A 183 15.42 13.13 -3.54
CA PHE A 183 15.75 11.73 -3.26
C PHE A 183 14.94 11.18 -2.08
N ILE A 184 14.84 11.93 -0.96
CA ILE A 184 14.05 11.52 0.20
C ILE A 184 12.54 11.50 -0.15
N VAL A 185 12.04 12.48 -0.92
CA VAL A 185 10.65 12.48 -1.43
C VAL A 185 10.36 11.23 -2.26
N PHE A 186 11.28 10.84 -3.14
CA PHE A 186 11.16 9.62 -3.92
C PHE A 186 11.18 8.36 -3.03
N LEU A 187 12.06 8.33 -2.02
CA LEU A 187 12.13 7.23 -1.06
C LEU A 187 10.83 7.10 -0.24
N ASN A 188 10.23 8.21 0.19
CA ASN A 188 8.91 8.23 0.84
C ASN A 188 7.81 7.68 -0.07
N TYR A 189 7.86 8.01 -1.36
CA TYR A 189 6.94 7.44 -2.34
C TYR A 189 7.09 5.92 -2.43
N LEU A 190 8.32 5.41 -2.50
CA LEU A 190 8.58 3.97 -2.49
C LEU A 190 8.09 3.30 -1.20
N ILE A 191 8.36 3.90 -0.03
CA ILE A 191 7.86 3.43 1.26
C ILE A 191 6.34 3.32 1.23
N SER A 192 5.63 4.34 0.76
CA SER A 192 4.16 4.33 0.66
C SER A 192 3.63 3.21 -0.24
N LYS A 193 4.33 2.92 -1.35
CA LYS A 193 3.97 1.79 -2.24
C LYS A 193 4.22 0.44 -1.58
N VAL A 194 5.33 0.29 -0.85
CA VAL A 194 5.65 -0.95 -0.12
C VAL A 194 4.69 -1.15 1.04
N ASP A 195 4.36 -0.09 1.80
CA ASP A 195 3.37 -0.13 2.87
C ASP A 195 2.02 -0.63 2.36
N ALA A 196 1.47 0.01 1.32
CA ALA A 196 0.20 -0.39 0.72
C ALA A 196 0.24 -1.84 0.21
N TYR A 197 1.37 -2.27 -0.35
CA TYR A 197 1.57 -3.64 -0.80
C TYR A 197 1.54 -4.64 0.36
N MET A 198 2.33 -4.38 1.41
CA MET A 198 2.42 -5.25 2.58
C MET A 198 1.12 -5.29 3.37
N HIS A 199 0.41 -4.16 3.44
CA HIS A 199 -0.89 -4.09 4.08
C HIS A 199 -1.96 -4.89 3.34
N ASP A 200 -2.01 -4.80 2.01
CA ASP A 200 -2.93 -5.63 1.21
C ASP A 200 -2.68 -7.13 1.48
N LEU A 201 -1.41 -7.56 1.54
CA LEU A 201 -1.05 -8.95 1.85
C LEU A 201 -1.41 -9.35 3.27
N TYR A 202 -1.22 -8.45 4.24
CA TYR A 202 -1.59 -8.69 5.63
C TYR A 202 -3.10 -8.92 5.78
N GLN A 203 -3.92 -8.12 5.10
CA GLN A 203 -5.38 -8.26 5.13
C GLN A 203 -5.84 -9.56 4.46
N VAL A 204 -5.23 -9.94 3.34
CA VAL A 204 -5.48 -11.25 2.71
C VAL A 204 -5.02 -12.40 3.61
N GLY A 205 -3.91 -12.22 4.34
CA GLY A 205 -3.44 -13.16 5.37
C GLY A 205 -4.44 -13.36 6.50
N LYS A 206 -5.00 -12.28 7.03
CA LYS A 206 -6.08 -12.34 8.03
C LYS A 206 -7.31 -13.05 7.50
N LEU A 207 -7.70 -12.75 6.25
CA LEU A 207 -8.83 -13.44 5.63
C LEU A 207 -8.59 -14.95 5.55
N ASN A 208 -7.38 -15.38 5.17
CA ASN A 208 -7.00 -16.79 5.12
C ASN A 208 -7.02 -17.49 6.48
N GLN A 209 -6.82 -16.75 7.57
CA GLN A 209 -6.94 -17.29 8.94
C GLN A 209 -8.40 -17.45 9.37
N LEU A 210 -9.29 -16.57 8.90
CA LEU A 210 -10.73 -16.65 9.18
C LEU A 210 -11.39 -17.78 8.38
N ALA A 211 -11.05 -17.87 7.09
CA ALA A 211 -11.48 -18.95 6.22
C ALA A 211 -10.36 -19.23 5.20
N PRO A 212 -9.99 -20.51 4.97
CA PRO A 212 -8.93 -20.83 4.02
C PRO A 212 -9.32 -20.32 2.64
N LEU A 213 -8.44 -19.56 1.97
CA LEU A 213 -8.75 -18.91 0.69
C LEU A 213 -8.92 -19.89 -0.47
N PHE A 214 -8.30 -21.07 -0.35
CA PHE A 214 -8.36 -22.13 -1.34
C PHE A 214 -8.91 -23.40 -0.68
N LYS A 215 -9.57 -24.22 -1.49
CA LYS A 215 -10.10 -25.53 -1.09
C LYS A 215 -9.00 -26.59 -1.02
#